data_AF-A0A3C7WD59-F1
#
_entry.id   AF-A0A3C7WD59-F1
#
_cell.length_a   1.000
_cell.length_b   1.000
_cell.length_c   1.000
_cell.angle_alpha   90.00
_cell.angle_beta   90.00
_cell.angle_gamma   90.00
#
_symmetry.space_group_name_H-M   'P 1'
#
loop_
_entity.id
_entity.type
_entity.pdbx_description
1 polymer ?
#
loop_
_entity_poly.entity_id
_entity_poly.type
_entity_poly.pdbx_seq_one_letter_code
_entity_poly.pdbx_strand_id
1 'polypeptide(L)' 'ARRAGLAIVPSGGRTGLSAGAVAARGELVLVLDRLNGIEDFSPVDRTVRCGAGVITAELQAFAEDHGLFYPVDFASA' A
#
# COMPACT_ATOMS: atom_id res chain seq x y z
N ALA A 1 -14.43 8.81 -12.52
CA ALA A 1 -13.65 10.05 -12.39
C ALA A 1 -13.42 10.75 -13.72
N ARG A 2 -12.50 10.27 -14.60
CA ARG A 2 -12.13 10.95 -15.86
C ARG A 2 -13.31 11.41 -16.72
N ARG A 3 -14.25 10.52 -17.05
CA ARG A 3 -15.44 10.87 -17.85
C ARG A 3 -16.37 11.89 -17.18
N ALA A 4 -16.35 11.97 -15.85
CA ALA A 4 -17.23 12.83 -15.06
C ALA A 4 -16.52 14.07 -14.51
N GLY A 5 -15.26 14.32 -14.88
CA GLY A 5 -14.48 15.47 -14.40
C GLY A 5 -14.19 15.48 -12.90
N LEU A 6 -14.27 14.34 -12.21
CA LEU A 6 -14.05 14.26 -10.76
C LEU A 6 -12.55 14.12 -10.42
N ALA A 7 -12.09 14.96 -9.49
CA ALA A 7 -10.78 14.81 -8.85
C ALA A 7 -10.75 13.61 -7.91
N ILE A 8 -9.58 13.00 -7.74
CA ILE A 8 -9.36 11.84 -6.88
C ILE A 8 -8.23 12.15 -5.90
N VAL A 9 -8.39 11.72 -4.65
CA VAL A 9 -7.32 11.60 -3.66
C VAL A 9 -7.10 10.11 -3.36
N PRO A 10 -5.96 9.51 -3.75
CA PRO A 10 -5.65 8.13 -3.39
C PRO A 10 -5.37 8.02 -1.88
N SER A 11 -5.76 6.89 -1.29
CA SER A 11 -5.66 6.67 0.16
C SER A 11 -5.21 5.24 0.48
N GLY A 12 -4.02 5.13 1.08
CA GLY A 12 -3.52 3.89 1.69
C GLY A 12 -3.80 3.88 3.20
N GLY A 13 -2.78 3.64 4.03
CA GLY A 13 -2.89 3.59 5.49
C GLY A 13 -3.27 4.90 6.19
N ARG A 14 -3.22 6.05 5.49
CA ARG A 14 -3.50 7.41 6.02
C ARG A 14 -2.57 7.84 7.17
N THR A 15 -1.36 7.31 7.20
CA THR A 15 -0.34 7.61 8.21
C THR A 15 0.57 8.79 7.84
N GLY A 16 0.44 9.31 6.62
CA GLY A 16 1.23 10.45 6.15
C GLY A 16 0.85 11.77 6.84
N LEU A 17 1.85 12.49 7.37
CA LEU A 17 1.66 13.72 8.15
C LEU A 17 1.58 15.01 7.31
N SER A 18 1.81 14.93 6.00
CA SER A 18 1.76 16.07 5.09
C SER A 18 0.36 16.32 4.50
N ALA A 19 -0.69 15.71 5.07
CA ALA A 19 -2.09 15.80 4.62
C ALA A 19 -2.36 15.33 3.17
N GLY A 20 -1.45 14.57 2.55
CA GLY A 20 -1.58 14.14 1.15
C GLY A 20 -2.76 13.22 0.85
N ALA A 21 -3.31 12.53 1.86
CA ALA A 21 -4.47 11.65 1.72
C ALA A 21 -5.81 12.33 2.11
N VAL A 22 -5.82 13.66 2.30
CA VAL A 22 -7.01 14.43 2.72
C VAL A 22 -7.72 15.02 1.50
N ALA A 23 -9.02 14.72 1.35
CA ALA A 23 -9.88 15.33 0.34
C ALA A 23 -10.40 16.71 0.79
N ALA A 24 -9.54 17.72 0.73
CA ALA A 24 -9.80 19.06 1.26
C ALA A 24 -10.86 19.87 0.49
N ARG A 25 -11.19 19.47 -0.75
CA ARG A 25 -12.09 20.21 -1.66
C ARG A 25 -13.20 19.35 -2.24
N GLY A 26 -13.54 18.24 -1.57
CA GLY A 26 -14.62 17.34 -1.98
C GLY A 26 -14.21 16.34 -3.07
N GLU A 27 -12.91 16.06 -3.21
CA GLU A 27 -12.40 15.02 -4.09
C GLU A 27 -12.93 13.62 -3.71
N LEU A 28 -13.04 12.73 -4.70
CA LEU A 28 -13.36 11.32 -4.43
C LEU A 28 -12.15 10.63 -3.79
N VAL A 29 -12.32 10.07 -2.60
CA VAL A 29 -11.28 9.26 -1.98
C VAL A 29 -11.26 7.88 -2.61
N LEU A 30 -10.11 7.48 -3.17
CA LEU A 30 -9.88 6.13 -3.69
C LEU A 30 -9.05 5.33 -2.68
N VAL A 31 -9.74 4.53 -1.86
CA VAL A 31 -9.09 3.61 -0.92
C VAL A 31 -8.50 2.41 -1.64
N LEU A 32 -7.31 1.97 -1.23
CA LEU A 32 -6.56 0.87 -1.85
C LEU A 32 -6.48 -0.37 -0.97
N ASP A 33 -7.12 -0.37 0.20
CA ASP A 33 -7.13 -1.45 1.20
C ASP A 33 -7.51 -2.82 0.64
N ARG A 34 -8.35 -2.89 -0.39
CA ARG A 34 -8.72 -4.15 -1.07
C ARG A 34 -7.71 -4.62 -2.11
N LEU A 35 -6.72 -3.82 -2.46
CA LEU A 35 -5.59 -4.22 -3.30
C LEU A 35 -4.45 -4.72 -2.41
N ASN A 36 -4.73 -5.69 -1.55
CA ASN A 36 -3.83 -6.20 -0.51
C ASN A 36 -3.39 -7.66 -0.74
N GLY A 37 -3.42 -8.13 -1.98
CA GLY A 37 -2.88 -9.44 -2.32
C GLY A 37 -1.35 -9.42 -2.35
N ILE A 38 -0.73 -10.40 -1.69
CA ILE A 38 0.66 -10.80 -1.96
C ILE A 38 0.62 -11.85 -3.06
N GLU A 39 1.33 -11.60 -4.15
CA GLU A 39 1.38 -12.41 -5.36
C GLU A 39 2.84 -12.78 -5.69
N ASP A 40 3.02 -13.59 -6.75
CA ASP A 40 4.28 -13.89 -7.45
C ASP A 40 5.59 -13.55 -6.69
N PHE A 41 6.09 -14.54 -5.93
CA PHE A 41 7.35 -14.48 -5.21
C PHE A 41 8.43 -15.28 -5.94
N SER A 42 9.55 -14.62 -6.27
CA SER A 42 10.75 -15.27 -6.79
C SER A 42 11.74 -15.49 -5.64
N PRO A 43 12.00 -16.73 -5.20
CA PRO A 43 13.00 -17.02 -4.18
C PRO A 43 14.44 -16.83 -4.69
N VAL A 44 14.64 -16.95 -6.01
CA VAL A 44 15.95 -16.76 -6.64
C VAL A 44 16.32 -15.28 -6.64
N ASP A 45 15.39 -14.43 -7.08
CA ASP A 45 15.62 -12.98 -7.19
C ASP A 45 15.33 -12.24 -5.88
N ARG A 46 14.68 -12.92 -4.93
CA ARG A 46 14.19 -12.37 -3.64
C ARG A 46 13.27 -11.16 -3.84
N THR A 47 12.37 -11.29 -4.82
CA THR A 47 11.37 -10.27 -5.15
C THR A 47 9.97 -10.81 -4.97
N VAL A 48 9.04 -9.96 -4.54
CA VAL A 48 7.62 -10.29 -4.39
C VAL A 48 6.80 -9.21 -5.05
N ARG A 49 5.76 -9.61 -5.77
CA ARG A 49 4.80 -8.69 -6.39
C ARG A 49 3.58 -8.61 -5.50
N CYS A 50 3.19 -7.43 -5.04
CA CYS A 50 2.02 -7.28 -4.20
C CYS A 50 1.19 -6.05 -4.58
N GLY A 51 -0.07 -6.04 -4.16
CA GLY A 51 -0.93 -4.90 -4.34
C GLY A 51 -0.51 -3.70 -3.48
N ALA A 52 -0.88 -2.50 -3.91
CA ALA A 52 -0.50 -1.25 -3.25
C ALA A 52 -1.14 -1.04 -1.87
N GLY A 53 -2.13 -1.87 -1.51
CA GLY A 53 -2.81 -1.87 -0.22
C GLY A 53 -2.25 -2.88 0.79
N VAL A 54 -1.23 -3.67 0.44
CA VAL A 54 -0.60 -4.58 1.41
C VAL A 54 -0.01 -3.78 2.57
N ILE A 55 -0.31 -4.23 3.79
CA ILE A 55 0.23 -3.60 4.99
C ILE A 55 1.71 -4.00 5.11
N THR A 56 2.59 -3.05 5.40
CA THR A 56 4.03 -3.31 5.52
C THR A 56 4.34 -4.47 6.46
N ALA A 57 3.64 -4.56 7.60
CA ALA A 57 3.78 -5.65 8.57
C ALA A 57 3.41 -7.03 8.00
N GLU A 58 2.40 -7.12 7.13
CA GLU A 58 2.03 -8.37 6.46
C GLU A 58 3.12 -8.80 5.47
N LEU A 59 3.74 -7.85 4.76
CA LEU A 59 4.85 -8.12 3.86
C LEU A 59 6.13 -8.54 4.62
N GLN A 60 6.37 -7.94 5.78
CA GLN A 60 7.45 -8.35 6.69
C GLN A 60 7.25 -9.79 7.17
N ALA A 61 6.06 -10.12 7.68
CA ALA A 61 5.71 -11.48 8.10
C ALA A 61 5.85 -12.49 6.95
N PHE A 62 5.39 -12.14 5.74
CA PHE A 62 5.58 -12.97 4.56
C PHE A 62 7.07 -13.22 4.25
N ALA A 63 7.92 -12.21 4.37
CA ALA A 63 9.35 -12.37 4.16
C ALA A 63 9.97 -13.31 5.21
N GLU A 64 9.59 -13.14 6.49
CA GLU A 64 10.05 -13.98 7.60
C GLU A 64 9.67 -15.46 7.40
N ASP A 65 8.44 -15.74 6.95
CA ASP A 65 7.98 -17.10 6.62
C ASP A 65 8.83 -17.78 5.53
N HIS A 66 9.52 -17.00 4.70
CA HIS A 66 10.44 -17.48 3.66
C HIS A 66 11.92 -17.40 4.08
N GLY A 67 12.20 -17.13 5.36
CA GLY A 67 13.56 -16.98 5.88
C GLY A 67 14.28 -15.74 5.35
N LEU A 68 13.53 -14.73 4.92
CA LEU A 68 14.00 -13.45 4.42
C LEU A 68 13.64 -12.33 5.40
N PHE A 69 14.14 -11.13 5.12
CA PHE A 69 13.85 -9.91 5.87
C PHE A 69 13.46 -8.79 4.91
N TYR A 70 12.28 -8.20 5.10
CA TYR A 70 11.88 -7.01 4.35
C TYR A 70 12.31 -5.76 5.13
N PRO A 71 13.26 -4.95 4.59
CA PRO A 71 14.00 -3.97 5.40
C PRO A 71 13.27 -2.64 5.62
N VAL A 72 12.09 -2.46 5.04
CA VAL A 72 11.33 -1.22 5.24
C VAL A 72 10.53 -1.35 6.53
N ASP A 73 10.79 -0.44 7.46
CA ASP A 73 10.10 -0.36 8.75
C ASP A 73 9.76 1.10 9.04
N PHE A 74 8.49 1.35 9.37
CA PHE A 74 7.97 2.68 9.69
C PHE A 74 7.39 2.65 11.10
N ALA A 75 7.53 3.75 11.84
CA ALA A 75 6.89 3.88 13.16
C ALA A 75 5.35 3.90 13.09
N SER A 76 4.77 4.08 11.91
CA SER A 76 3.33 4.09 11.72
C SER A 76 2.77 2.67 11.69
N ALA A 77 1.83 2.39 12.60
CA ALA A 77 1.04 1.16 12.62
C ALA A 77 0.09 1.06 11.40
#